data_AF-A0A5J4W2M2-F1
#
_entry.id   AF-A0A5J4W2M2-F1
#
_cell.length_a   1.000
_cell.length_b   1.000
_cell.length_c   1.000
_cell.angle_alpha   90.00
_cell.angle_beta   90.00
_cell.angle_gamma   90.00
#
_symmetry.space_group_name_H-M   'P 1'
#
loop_
_entity.id
_entity.type
_entity.pdbx_description
1 polymer ?
#
loop_
_entity_poly.entity_id
_entity_poly.type
_entity_poly.pdbx_seq_one_letter_code
_entity_poly.pdbx_strand_id
1 'polypeptide(L)'
;MHTMEIGIYNENQDPNQENQKYQFSQPENCKERDSNTTLKENLCRHRLSERFFDILKLYVPGASDIVSIESISLFLDILQQKVDLLIEEGIIAAVLLQRLLQKQDQKGVHILNAKNIGMLLIVSFILVMKISRDTAYKNSYFANLFNISIVDINISECGYLRLIDHQLWVSDFDFSLLFQTLSDLEK
;
A
#
# COMPACT_ATOMS: atom_id res chain seq x y z
N MET A 1 7.95 -49.29 21.35
CA MET A 1 8.32 -50.39 20.42
C MET A 1 7.85 -49.94 19.05
N HIS A 2 8.52 -49.03 18.34
CA HIS A 2 9.77 -49.20 17.57
C HIS A 2 9.79 -50.45 16.69
N THR A 3 9.37 -50.29 15.42
CA THR A 3 10.12 -50.80 14.27
C THR A 3 9.80 -49.97 13.01
N MET A 4 10.84 -49.32 12.50
CA MET A 4 11.02 -48.93 11.09
C MET A 4 11.27 -50.18 10.26
N GLU A 5 10.81 -50.20 9.01
CA GLU A 5 11.50 -50.91 7.93
C GLU A 5 11.63 -50.02 6.69
N ILE A 6 12.85 -49.98 6.18
CA ILE A 6 13.36 -49.30 4.98
C ILE A 6 13.40 -50.41 3.92
N GLY A 7 12.66 -50.34 2.82
CA GLY A 7 13.08 -49.75 1.54
C GLY A 7 13.81 -50.78 0.65
N ILE A 8 13.29 -51.08 -0.54
CA ILE A 8 14.08 -51.53 -1.71
C ILE A 8 13.42 -50.99 -3.00
N TYR A 9 14.18 -50.16 -3.71
CA TYR A 9 14.01 -49.76 -5.10
C TYR A 9 14.22 -50.96 -6.04
N ASN A 10 13.45 -51.05 -7.13
CA ASN A 10 13.91 -51.76 -8.32
C ASN A 10 13.51 -51.00 -9.59
N GLU A 11 14.54 -50.60 -10.34
CA GLU A 11 14.51 -50.23 -11.75
C GLU A 11 14.02 -51.41 -12.59
N ASN A 12 13.19 -51.13 -13.61
CA ASN A 12 13.23 -51.85 -14.89
C ASN A 12 12.59 -50.97 -15.96
N GLN A 13 13.43 -50.53 -16.90
CA GLN A 13 13.06 -49.93 -18.17
C GLN A 13 12.54 -51.01 -19.13
N ASP A 14 11.51 -50.70 -19.92
CA ASP A 14 11.40 -51.20 -21.30
C ASP A 14 10.73 -50.10 -22.16
N PRO A 15 11.26 -49.76 -23.35
CA PRO A 15 10.92 -48.57 -24.12
C PRO A 15 9.92 -48.91 -25.22
N ASN A 16 8.82 -48.16 -25.30
CA ASN A 16 8.10 -47.79 -26.53
C ASN A 16 6.66 -47.38 -26.14
N GLN A 17 6.40 -46.07 -26.12
CA GLN A 17 5.17 -45.49 -26.70
C GLN A 17 5.21 -43.95 -26.58
N GLU A 18 5.51 -43.34 -27.74
CA GLU A 18 4.91 -42.12 -28.29
C GLU A 18 4.83 -40.85 -27.42
N ASN A 19 5.86 -40.02 -27.59
CA ASN A 19 5.76 -38.59 -27.96
C ASN A 19 4.42 -37.88 -27.67
N GLN A 20 4.26 -37.37 -26.46
CA GLN A 20 3.51 -36.14 -26.25
C GLN A 20 4.50 -35.02 -25.93
N LYS A 21 4.81 -34.23 -26.96
CA LYS A 21 5.45 -32.92 -26.83
C LYS A 21 4.57 -32.06 -25.92
N TYR A 22 4.93 -31.94 -24.65
CA TYR A 22 4.45 -30.83 -23.83
C TYR A 22 5.14 -29.57 -24.34
N GLN A 23 4.49 -28.94 -25.30
CA GLN A 23 4.85 -27.64 -25.82
C GLN A 23 4.45 -26.63 -24.73
N PHE A 24 5.40 -26.24 -23.89
CA PHE A 24 5.23 -25.09 -23.00
C PHE A 24 5.22 -23.86 -23.91
N SER A 25 4.03 -23.48 -24.36
CA SER A 25 3.80 -22.23 -25.07
C SER A 25 4.28 -21.10 -24.16
N GLN A 26 5.34 -20.41 -24.55
CA GLN A 26 5.60 -19.10 -23.99
C GLN A 26 4.38 -18.23 -24.27
N PRO A 27 3.79 -17.53 -23.29
CA PRO A 27 2.97 -16.38 -23.61
C PRO A 27 3.91 -15.27 -24.08
N GLU A 28 4.27 -15.30 -25.37
CA GLU A 28 4.52 -14.07 -26.11
C GLU A 28 3.20 -13.31 -26.19
N ASN A 29 2.97 -12.35 -25.30
CA ASN A 29 2.79 -10.96 -25.71
C ASN A 29 2.77 -10.01 -24.51
N CYS A 30 3.65 -9.03 -24.56
CA CYS A 30 3.68 -7.88 -23.67
C CYS A 30 2.54 -6.91 -24.02
N LYS A 31 1.76 -6.55 -22.99
CA LYS A 31 1.18 -5.23 -22.73
C LYS A 31 0.50 -4.50 -23.90
N GLU A 32 -0.81 -4.64 -23.97
CA GLU A 32 -1.69 -3.48 -24.18
C GLU A 32 -2.45 -3.26 -22.87
N ARG A 33 -1.98 -2.31 -22.03
CA ARG A 33 -2.87 -1.73 -21.01
C ARG A 33 -3.88 -0.90 -21.78
N ASP A 34 -5.15 -1.32 -21.75
CA ASP A 34 -6.25 -0.56 -22.34
C ASP A 34 -6.18 0.91 -21.86
N SER A 35 -6.23 1.84 -22.81
CA SER A 35 -6.17 3.28 -22.56
C SER A 35 -7.26 3.73 -21.57
N ASN A 36 -8.40 3.03 -21.57
CA ASN A 36 -9.48 3.25 -20.62
C ASN A 36 -9.13 2.83 -19.18
N THR A 37 -8.33 1.78 -19.00
CA THR A 37 -7.88 1.33 -17.68
C THR A 37 -6.89 2.33 -17.09
N THR A 38 -5.94 2.78 -17.91
CA THR A 38 -4.95 3.80 -17.50
C THR A 38 -5.62 5.13 -17.14
N LEU A 39 -6.65 5.55 -17.90
CA LEU A 39 -7.41 6.77 -17.61
C LEU A 39 -8.17 6.67 -16.27
N LYS A 40 -8.84 5.55 -16.00
CA LYS A 40 -9.56 5.32 -14.74
C LYS A 40 -8.63 5.29 -13.53
N GLU A 41 -7.47 4.64 -13.65
CA GLU A 41 -6.45 4.61 -12.60
C GLU A 41 -5.92 6.02 -12.30
N ASN A 42 -5.66 6.83 -13.33
CA ASN A 42 -5.20 8.20 -13.16
C ASN A 42 -6.27 9.09 -12.49
N LEU A 43 -7.53 8.94 -12.88
CA LEU A 43 -8.64 9.66 -12.24
C LEU A 43 -8.80 9.27 -10.77
N CYS A 44 -8.74 7.97 -10.46
CA CYS A 44 -8.82 7.47 -9.10
C CYS A 44 -7.67 8.02 -8.24
N ARG A 45 -6.45 8.07 -8.78
CA ARG A 45 -5.27 8.63 -8.10
C ARG A 45 -5.40 10.13 -7.83
N HIS A 46 -5.93 10.89 -8.79
CA HIS A 46 -6.19 12.32 -8.58
C HIS A 46 -7.16 12.52 -7.42
N ARG A 47 -8.29 11.80 -7.43
CA ARG A 47 -9.28 11.85 -6.35
C ARG A 47 -8.75 11.38 -5.01
N LEU A 48 -7.86 10.39 -5.03
CA LEU A 48 -7.17 9.96 -3.82
C LEU A 48 -6.31 11.10 -3.26
N SER A 49 -5.62 11.85 -4.13
CA SER A 49 -4.83 13.02 -3.73
C SER A 49 -5.71 14.11 -3.11
N GLU A 50 -6.88 14.39 -3.71
CA GLU A 50 -7.89 15.28 -3.14
C GLU A 50 -8.34 14.80 -1.76
N ARG A 51 -8.62 13.49 -1.62
CA ARG A 51 -9.05 12.91 -0.35
C ARG A 51 -8.00 13.09 0.75
N PHE A 52 -6.73 12.83 0.46
CA PHE A 52 -5.64 13.06 1.41
C PHE A 52 -5.53 14.54 1.78
N PHE A 53 -5.65 15.43 0.80
CA PHE A 53 -5.63 16.87 1.03
C PHE A 53 -6.76 17.30 1.96
N ASP A 54 -8.00 16.85 1.70
CA ASP A 54 -9.16 17.18 2.53
C ASP A 54 -9.01 16.69 3.96
N ILE A 55 -8.52 15.45 4.13
CA ILE A 55 -8.23 14.89 5.47
C ILE A 55 -7.19 15.77 6.18
N LEU A 56 -6.08 16.11 5.54
CA LEU A 56 -5.03 16.92 6.17
C LEU A 56 -5.50 18.33 6.50
N LYS A 57 -6.23 18.97 5.57
CA LYS A 57 -6.80 20.32 5.76
C LYS A 57 -7.78 20.36 6.92
N LEU A 58 -8.59 19.31 7.10
CA LEU A 58 -9.59 19.26 8.16
C LEU A 58 -8.96 19.14 9.56
N TYR A 59 -7.92 18.32 9.70
CA TYR A 59 -7.39 17.94 11.02
C TYR A 59 -6.06 18.62 11.39
N VAL A 60 -5.33 19.20 10.44
CA VAL A 60 -3.99 19.78 10.70
C VAL A 60 -4.02 21.28 10.40
N PRO A 61 -3.99 22.14 11.44
CA PRO A 61 -3.94 23.59 11.26
C PRO A 61 -2.73 24.02 10.41
N GLY A 62 -2.98 24.86 9.39
CA GLY A 62 -1.95 25.35 8.47
C GLY A 62 -1.49 24.32 7.42
N ALA A 63 -2.15 23.16 7.29
CA ALA A 63 -1.79 22.16 6.29
C ALA A 63 -1.91 22.67 4.85
N SER A 64 -2.91 23.53 4.57
CA SER A 64 -3.13 24.13 3.26
C SER A 64 -1.99 25.01 2.77
N ASP A 65 -1.14 25.49 3.69
CA ASP A 65 -0.02 26.38 3.36
C ASP A 65 1.24 25.58 3.00
N ILE A 66 1.27 24.29 3.33
CA ILE A 66 2.46 23.42 3.19
C ILE A 66 2.23 22.32 2.15
N VAL A 67 1.01 21.81 2.06
CA VAL A 67 0.65 20.69 1.19
C VAL A 67 -0.42 21.14 0.22
N SER A 68 -0.30 20.68 -1.03
CA SER A 68 -1.31 20.85 -2.08
C SER A 68 -1.71 19.50 -2.67
N ILE A 69 -2.82 19.46 -3.41
CA ILE A 69 -3.28 18.26 -4.12
C ILE A 69 -2.19 17.76 -5.09
N GLU A 70 -1.51 18.68 -5.78
CA GLU A 70 -0.43 18.37 -6.73
C GLU A 70 0.77 17.73 -6.02
N SER A 71 1.14 18.23 -4.84
CA SER A 71 2.25 17.66 -4.06
C SER A 71 1.95 16.24 -3.58
N ILE A 72 0.70 15.96 -3.21
CA ILE A 72 0.26 14.61 -2.84
C ILE A 72 0.23 13.72 -4.07
N SER A 73 -0.29 14.20 -5.21
CA SER A 73 -0.29 13.44 -6.46
C SER A 73 1.12 13.04 -6.88
N LEU A 74 2.08 13.98 -6.82
CA LEU A 74 3.48 13.70 -7.10
C LEU A 74 4.06 12.64 -6.15
N PHE A 75 3.72 12.71 -4.86
CA PHE A 75 4.12 11.70 -3.89
C PHE A 75 3.55 10.31 -4.21
N LEU A 76 2.26 10.22 -4.57
CA LEU A 76 1.64 8.96 -5.00
C LEU A 76 2.28 8.42 -6.28
N ASP A 77 2.64 9.29 -7.23
CA ASP A 77 3.34 8.90 -8.45
C ASP A 77 4.73 8.32 -8.15
N ILE A 78 5.47 8.92 -7.22
CA ILE A 78 6.76 8.38 -6.77
C ILE A 78 6.57 6.99 -6.18
N LEU A 79 5.58 6.81 -5.30
CA LEU A 79 5.31 5.50 -4.70
C LEU A 79 4.89 4.47 -5.75
N GLN A 80 4.03 4.86 -6.70
CA GLN A 80 3.63 3.98 -7.79
C GLN A 80 4.83 3.55 -8.65
N GLN A 81 5.73 4.47 -8.98
CA GLN A 81 6.88 4.17 -9.84
C GLN A 81 8.00 3.37 -9.14
N LYS A 82 8.13 3.53 -7.81
CA LYS A 82 9.28 2.99 -7.06
C LYS A 82 8.95 1.72 -6.30
N VAL A 83 7.71 1.56 -5.86
CA VAL A 83 7.26 0.44 -5.02
C VAL A 83 5.95 -0.17 -5.50
N ASP A 84 5.53 0.12 -6.74
CA ASP A 84 4.31 -0.42 -7.35
C ASP A 84 3.08 -0.26 -6.45
N LEU A 85 2.88 0.95 -5.91
CA LEU A 85 1.72 1.28 -5.09
C LEU A 85 0.41 0.95 -5.82
N LEU A 86 -0.45 0.18 -5.17
CA LEU A 86 -1.79 -0.15 -5.65
C LEU A 86 -2.82 0.89 -5.18
N ILE A 87 -3.91 1.04 -5.94
CA ILE A 87 -5.00 1.97 -5.57
C ILE A 87 -5.65 1.55 -4.26
N GLU A 88 -5.83 0.25 -4.04
CA GLU A 88 -6.37 -0.35 -2.84
C GLU A 88 -5.53 0.02 -1.60
N GLU A 89 -4.22 0.02 -1.73
CA GLU A 89 -3.30 0.47 -0.67
C GLU A 89 -3.47 1.97 -0.39
N GLY A 90 -3.68 2.77 -1.43
CA GLY A 90 -4.03 4.18 -1.28
C GLY A 90 -5.31 4.41 -0.47
N ILE A 91 -6.35 3.63 -0.76
CA ILE A 91 -7.64 3.70 -0.06
C ILE A 91 -7.50 3.30 1.40
N ILE A 92 -6.83 2.17 1.66
CA ILE A 92 -6.55 1.71 3.03
C ILE A 92 -5.74 2.77 3.79
N ALA A 93 -4.76 3.41 3.14
CA ALA A 93 -3.95 4.47 3.76
C ALA A 93 -4.79 5.70 4.12
N ALA A 94 -5.74 6.10 3.26
CA ALA A 94 -6.65 7.19 3.57
C ALA A 94 -7.56 6.88 4.77
N VAL A 95 -8.08 5.65 4.86
CA VAL A 95 -8.88 5.20 6.02
C VAL A 95 -8.04 5.22 7.30
N LEU A 96 -6.82 4.67 7.26
CA LEU A 96 -5.94 4.65 8.44
C LEU A 96 -5.50 6.05 8.86
N LEU A 97 -5.22 6.95 7.91
CA LEU A 97 -4.89 8.33 8.21
C LEU A 97 -6.06 9.02 8.92
N GLN A 98 -7.28 8.88 8.40
CA GLN A 98 -8.46 9.44 9.04
C GLN A 98 -8.65 8.88 10.46
N ARG A 99 -8.44 7.58 10.66
CA ARG A 99 -8.50 6.94 11.98
C ARG A 99 -7.44 7.49 12.93
N LEU A 100 -6.21 7.68 12.46
CA LEU A 100 -5.14 8.28 13.27
C LEU A 100 -5.53 9.67 13.74
N LEU A 101 -6.04 10.51 12.85
CA LEU A 101 -6.39 11.88 13.17
C LEU A 101 -7.56 11.93 14.16
N GLN A 102 -8.57 11.09 13.99
CA GLN A 102 -9.67 10.96 14.96
C GLN A 102 -9.18 10.48 16.34
N LYS A 103 -8.25 9.53 16.38
CA LYS A 103 -7.68 9.01 17.63
C LYS A 103 -6.82 10.04 18.36
N GLN A 104 -6.12 10.90 17.63
CA GLN A 104 -5.35 12.00 18.21
C GLN A 104 -6.27 12.95 18.98
N ASP A 105 -7.42 13.30 18.38
CA ASP A 105 -8.40 14.22 18.96
C ASP A 105 -9.06 13.60 20.19
N GLN A 106 -9.46 12.32 20.10
CA GLN A 106 -10.02 11.56 21.22
C GLN A 106 -9.07 11.47 22.42
N LYS A 107 -7.76 11.38 22.16
CA LYS A 107 -6.73 11.31 23.20
C LYS A 107 -6.30 12.69 23.70
N GLY A 108 -6.74 13.78 23.06
CA GLY A 108 -6.26 15.14 23.33
C GLY A 108 -4.79 15.35 22.97
N VAL A 109 -4.22 14.49 22.14
CA VAL A 109 -2.80 14.46 21.80
C VAL A 109 -2.61 15.05 20.40
N HIS A 110 -2.31 16.34 20.33
CA HIS A 110 -2.12 17.07 19.07
C HIS A 110 -0.63 17.08 18.67
N ILE A 111 -0.10 15.89 18.36
CA ILE A 111 1.30 15.75 17.96
C ILE A 111 1.50 16.16 16.48
N LEU A 112 0.45 16.07 15.67
CA LEU A 112 0.53 16.42 14.25
C LEU A 112 0.43 17.93 14.03
N ASN A 113 1.32 18.42 13.19
CA ASN A 113 1.37 19.81 12.77
C ASN A 113 1.91 19.88 11.35
N ALA A 114 1.83 21.07 10.75
CA ALA A 114 2.20 21.24 9.35
C ALA A 114 3.67 20.81 9.05
N LYS A 115 4.57 20.83 10.04
CA LYS A 115 5.98 20.44 9.85
C LYS A 115 6.21 18.92 9.75
N ASN A 116 5.27 18.10 10.23
CA ASN A 116 5.43 16.64 10.23
C ASN A 116 4.50 15.89 9.27
N ILE A 117 3.73 16.61 8.43
CA ILE A 117 2.82 16.01 7.45
C ILE A 117 3.55 15.07 6.48
N GLY A 118 4.72 15.48 5.97
CA GLY A 118 5.48 14.64 5.03
C GLY A 118 5.87 13.28 5.62
N MET A 119 6.38 13.29 6.85
CA MET A 119 6.72 12.05 7.58
C MET A 119 5.47 11.20 7.85
N LEU A 120 4.35 11.84 8.25
CA LEU A 120 3.09 11.16 8.49
C LEU A 120 2.59 10.43 7.23
N LEU A 121 2.63 11.09 6.08
CA LEU A 121 2.24 10.48 4.80
C LEU A 121 3.15 9.30 4.48
N ILE A 122 4.47 9.47 4.52
CA ILE A 122 5.43 8.39 4.26
C ILE A 122 5.13 7.17 5.14
N VAL A 123 5.00 7.37 6.45
CA VAL A 123 4.76 6.28 7.40
C VAL A 123 3.39 5.62 7.20
N SER A 124 2.35 6.39 6.84
CA SER A 124 1.02 5.84 6.53
C SER A 124 1.11 4.81 5.41
N PHE A 125 1.82 5.15 4.33
CA PHE A 125 1.96 4.27 3.17
C PHE A 125 2.90 3.08 3.45
N ILE A 126 3.98 3.28 4.21
CA ILE A 126 4.84 2.17 4.66
C ILE A 126 4.03 1.13 5.43
N LEU A 127 3.21 1.59 6.39
CA LEU A 127 2.37 0.71 7.20
C LEU A 127 1.38 -0.07 6.34
N VAL A 128 0.71 0.59 5.40
CA VAL A 128 -0.25 -0.09 4.53
C VAL A 128 0.42 -1.15 3.67
N MET A 129 1.54 -0.84 3.04
CA MET A 129 2.26 -1.83 2.23
C MET A 129 2.72 -3.04 3.05
N LYS A 130 3.03 -2.84 4.34
CA LYS A 130 3.40 -3.94 5.24
C LYS A 130 2.23 -4.84 5.64
N ILE A 131 1.02 -4.31 5.76
CA ILE A 131 -0.15 -5.11 6.14
C ILE A 131 -0.85 -5.73 4.92
N SER A 132 -0.69 -5.14 3.74
CA SER A 132 -1.40 -5.55 2.53
C SER A 132 -0.64 -6.53 1.65
N ARG A 133 0.67 -6.69 1.84
CA ARG A 133 1.54 -7.50 0.97
C ARG A 133 2.12 -8.70 1.71
N ASP A 134 2.26 -9.82 1.02
CA ASP A 134 2.99 -11.00 1.52
C ASP A 134 4.48 -10.71 1.76
N THR A 135 5.06 -9.86 0.91
CA THR A 135 6.43 -9.37 1.03
C THR A 135 6.47 -7.85 0.92
N ALA A 136 6.93 -7.20 1.98
CA ALA A 136 7.02 -5.74 2.08
C ALA A 136 8.48 -5.26 2.08
N TYR A 137 8.69 -4.04 1.57
CA TYR A 137 9.97 -3.36 1.64
C TYR A 137 10.34 -3.03 3.10
N LYS A 138 11.64 -3.13 3.42
CA LYS A 138 12.17 -2.74 4.73
C LYS A 138 12.17 -1.22 4.87
N ASN A 139 12.09 -0.71 6.10
CA ASN A 139 12.19 0.73 6.36
C ASN A 139 13.50 1.36 5.84
N SER A 140 14.58 0.59 5.78
CA SER A 140 15.84 1.03 5.17
C SER A 140 15.70 1.42 3.70
N TYR A 141 14.81 0.75 2.96
CA TYR A 141 14.53 1.09 1.57
C TYR A 141 13.88 2.47 1.48
N PHE A 142 12.84 2.72 2.30
CA PHE A 142 12.15 4.01 2.32
C PHE A 142 13.01 5.15 2.88
N ALA A 143 13.87 4.86 3.85
CA ALA A 143 14.88 5.78 4.36
C ALA A 143 15.77 6.31 3.23
N ASN A 144 16.26 5.40 2.39
CA ASN A 144 17.05 5.77 1.22
C ASN A 144 16.23 6.48 0.14
N LEU A 145 14.99 6.02 -0.10
CA LEU A 145 14.12 6.59 -1.14
C LEU A 145 13.78 8.06 -0.88
N PHE A 146 13.47 8.41 0.38
CA PHE A 146 13.07 9.77 0.76
C PHE A 146 14.20 10.58 1.39
N ASN A 147 15.41 10.02 1.48
CA ASN A 147 16.56 10.64 2.15
C ASN A 147 16.25 11.05 3.61
N ILE A 148 15.65 10.12 4.36
CA ILE A 148 15.25 10.28 5.77
C ILE A 148 16.03 9.28 6.62
N SER A 149 16.35 9.65 7.86
CA SER A 149 16.94 8.71 8.81
C SER A 149 16.04 7.49 9.03
N ILE A 150 16.61 6.30 8.94
CA ILE A 150 15.90 5.06 9.29
C ILE A 150 15.38 5.08 10.73
N VAL A 151 16.09 5.76 11.64
CA VAL A 151 15.69 5.89 13.05
C VAL A 151 14.40 6.69 13.15
N ASP A 152 14.27 7.79 12.39
CA ASP A 152 13.07 8.62 12.40
C ASP A 152 11.89 7.87 11.81
N ILE A 153 12.07 7.14 10.70
CA ILE A 153 11.02 6.28 10.14
C ILE A 153 10.55 5.24 11.16
N ASN A 154 11.47 4.54 11.81
CA ASN A 154 11.12 3.51 12.80
C ASN A 154 10.36 4.10 14.00
N ILE A 155 10.80 5.25 14.51
CA ILE A 155 10.15 5.94 15.62
C ILE A 155 8.76 6.43 15.20
N SER A 156 8.64 7.06 14.03
CA SER A 156 7.36 7.54 13.51
C SER A 156 6.39 6.41 13.22
N GLU A 157 6.86 5.27 12.71
CA GLU A 157 6.04 4.06 12.53
C GLU A 157 5.51 3.53 13.88
N CYS A 158 6.38 3.40 14.88
CA CYS A 158 5.97 2.97 16.21
C CYS A 158 4.99 3.96 16.85
N GLY A 159 5.24 5.27 16.69
CA GLY A 159 4.35 6.33 17.15
C GLY A 159 2.98 6.29 16.49
N TYR A 160 2.93 6.10 15.17
CA TYR A 160 1.70 5.93 14.40
C TYR A 160 0.88 4.77 14.97
N LEU A 161 1.48 3.58 15.08
CA LEU A 161 0.82 2.38 15.60
C LEU A 161 0.25 2.57 17.00
N ARG A 162 1.00 3.25 17.88
CA ARG A 162 0.53 3.58 19.25
C ARG A 162 -0.63 4.56 19.25
N LEU A 163 -0.63 5.55 18.36
CA LEU A 163 -1.73 6.51 18.25
C LEU A 163 -3.04 5.84 17.85
N ILE A 164 -3.00 4.89 16.92
CA ILE A 164 -4.19 4.14 16.49
C ILE A 164 -4.54 2.92 17.36
N ASP A 165 -3.87 2.72 18.49
CA ASP A 165 -4.05 1.52 19.35
C ASP A 165 -3.91 0.20 18.58
N HIS A 166 -3.03 0.18 17.57
CA HIS A 166 -2.82 -0.95 16.66
C HIS A 166 -4.08 -1.40 15.90
N GLN A 167 -5.11 -0.55 15.83
CA GLN A 167 -6.31 -0.77 15.04
C GLN A 167 -6.00 -0.57 13.55
N LEU A 168 -5.38 -1.58 12.93
CA LEU A 168 -4.97 -1.58 11.53
C LEU A 168 -6.03 -2.19 10.60
N TRP A 169 -6.97 -2.95 11.15
CA TRP A 169 -8.03 -3.58 10.37
C TRP A 169 -8.91 -2.52 9.69
N VAL A 170 -9.03 -2.59 8.37
CA VAL A 170 -9.98 -1.81 7.58
C VAL A 170 -11.09 -2.76 7.18
N SER A 171 -12.32 -2.45 7.56
CA SER A 171 -13.45 -3.31 7.23
C SER A 171 -13.79 -3.19 5.74
N ASP A 172 -14.40 -4.23 5.17
CA ASP A 172 -14.90 -4.18 3.80
C ASP A 172 -15.89 -3.01 3.60
N PHE A 173 -16.64 -2.65 4.65
CA PHE A 173 -17.55 -1.51 4.63
C PHE A 173 -16.78 -0.18 4.49
N ASP A 174 -15.78 0.06 5.35
CA ASP A 174 -14.97 1.29 5.29
C ASP A 174 -14.25 1.41 3.94
N PHE A 175 -13.70 0.29 3.46
CA PHE A 175 -13.05 0.22 2.16
C PHE A 175 -14.03 0.53 1.02
N SER A 176 -15.17 -0.18 0.97
CA SER A 176 -16.14 -0.05 -0.12
C SER A 176 -16.75 1.36 -0.18
N LEU A 177 -17.05 1.95 0.99
CA LEU A 177 -17.57 3.31 1.07
C LEU A 177 -16.61 4.32 0.45
N LEU A 178 -15.31 4.22 0.77
CA LEU A 178 -14.32 5.13 0.21
C LEU A 178 -14.05 4.82 -1.27
N PHE A 179 -13.98 3.54 -1.64
CA PHE A 179 -13.80 3.13 -3.03
C PHE A 179 -14.92 3.64 -3.94
N GLN A 180 -16.19 3.54 -3.51
CA GLN A 180 -17.34 4.07 -4.23
C GLN A 180 -17.25 5.59 -4.38
N THR A 181 -16.95 6.29 -3.28
CA THR A 181 -16.77 7.75 -3.29
C THR A 181 -15.71 8.20 -4.29
N LEU A 182 -14.61 7.45 -4.41
CA LEU A 182 -13.53 7.74 -5.36
C LEU A 182 -13.85 7.26 -6.79
N SER A 183 -14.79 6.33 -6.97
CA SER A 183 -15.14 5.74 -8.27
C SER A 183 -16.31 6.42 -8.96
N ASP A 184 -17.22 7.05 -8.21
CA ASP A 184 -18.40 7.70 -8.76
C ASP A 184 -17.99 8.89 -9.65
N LEU A 185 -17.99 8.67 -10.96
CA LEU A 185 -18.05 9.73 -11.96
C LEU A 185 -19.44 10.39 -11.84
N GLU A 186 -19.46 11.73 -11.88
CA GLU A 186 -20.65 12.58 -12.04
C GLU A 186 -21.51 12.83 -10.79
N LYS A 187 -21.39 14.06 -10.27
CA LYS A 187 -22.56 14.92 -10.13
C LYS A 187 -22.30 16.24 -10.84
#